data_AF-A0A2K0XST1-F1
#
_entry.id   AF-A0A2K0XST1-F1
#
_cell.length_a   1.000
_cell.length_b   1.000
_cell.length_c   1.000
_cell.angle_alpha   90.00
_cell.angle_beta   90.00
_cell.angle_gamma   90.00
#
_symmetry.space_group_name_H-M   'P 1'
#
loop_
_entity.id
_entity.type
_entity.pdbx_description
1 polymer ?
#
loop_
_entity_poly.entity_id
_entity_poly.type
_entity_poly.pdbx_seq_one_letter_code
_entity_poly.pdbx_strand_id
1 'polypeptide(L)'
;MSVQRQNQFRWETKSPSEQLIVANGNTMWVYDKDLQQATKQSVSNQVGETPALLLSGDPSQISRNFNVAQPNAGRNYFVLTPKSANANFKNVSISFNGGRPVMVVLNDAIGQTTSIRFTNISLNKRLSNAQFEFTPPRGVDVISQ
;
A
#
# COMPACT_ATOMS: atom_id res chain seq x y z
N MET A 1 -9.36 4.31 -3.31
CA MET A 1 -7.88 4.31 -3.29
C MET A 1 -7.37 5.24 -4.38
N SER A 2 -6.38 6.05 -4.04
CA SER A 2 -5.64 6.92 -4.96
C SER A 2 -4.14 6.67 -4.82
N VAL A 3 -3.43 6.65 -5.93
CA VAL A 3 -1.99 6.36 -5.99
C VAL A 3 -1.34 7.32 -6.94
N GLN A 4 -0.24 7.92 -6.52
CA GLN A 4 0.62 8.74 -7.36
C GLN A 4 2.08 8.37 -7.06
N ARG A 5 2.95 8.48 -8.07
CA ARG A 5 4.37 8.18 -7.92
C ARG A 5 5.00 9.08 -6.85
N GLN A 6 6.19 8.68 -6.41
CA GLN A 6 6.91 9.32 -5.30
C GLN A 6 6.21 9.09 -3.96
N ASN A 7 5.77 7.84 -3.73
CA ASN A 7 5.16 7.37 -2.49
C ASN A 7 3.93 8.18 -2.02
N GLN A 8 3.15 8.69 -2.97
CA GLN A 8 1.88 9.35 -2.68
C GLN A 8 0.74 8.35 -2.75
N PHE A 9 0.04 8.18 -1.63
CA PHE A 9 -0.92 7.11 -1.47
C PHE A 9 -2.06 7.53 -0.57
N ARG A 10 -3.29 7.13 -0.93
CA ARG A 10 -4.47 7.29 -0.09
C ARG A 10 -5.31 6.03 -0.16
N TRP A 11 -5.56 5.44 0.99
CA TRP A 11 -6.42 4.29 1.17
C TRP A 11 -7.42 4.54 2.27
N GLU A 12 -8.68 4.30 1.96
CA GLU A 12 -9.79 4.51 2.87
C GLU A 12 -10.58 3.22 2.92
N THR A 13 -10.57 2.60 4.10
CA THR A 13 -11.39 1.45 4.44
C THR A 13 -12.65 1.98 5.09
N LYS A 14 -13.82 1.60 4.56
CA LYS A 14 -15.12 1.99 5.11
C LYS A 14 -15.74 0.94 6.03
N SER A 15 -15.33 -0.32 5.88
CA SER A 15 -15.87 -1.44 6.64
C SER A 15 -14.86 -2.59 6.70
N PRO A 16 -14.85 -3.42 7.75
CA PRO A 16 -15.70 -3.31 8.95
C PRO A 16 -15.31 -2.16 9.89
N SER A 17 -14.06 -1.69 9.83
CA SER A 17 -13.54 -0.60 10.67
C SER A 17 -13.10 0.56 9.79
N GLU A 18 -13.49 1.77 10.16
CA GLU A 18 -13.18 2.96 9.38
C GLU A 18 -11.72 3.38 9.59
N GLN A 19 -10.90 3.21 8.56
CA GLN A 19 -9.48 3.55 8.62
C GLN A 19 -9.06 4.33 7.38
N LEU A 20 -8.25 5.36 7.59
CA LEU A 20 -7.65 6.17 6.53
C LEU A 20 -6.13 6.10 6.62
N ILE A 21 -5.50 5.59 5.57
CA ILE A 21 -4.04 5.59 5.40
C ILE A 21 -3.69 6.62 4.33
N VAL A 22 -2.85 7.59 4.65
CA VAL A 22 -2.40 8.64 3.73
C VAL A 22 -0.89 8.78 3.79
N ALA A 23 -0.21 8.70 2.65
CA ALA A 23 1.20 9.00 2.54
C ALA A 23 1.44 10.14 1.54
N ASN A 24 2.31 11.08 1.92
CA ASN A 24 2.64 12.28 1.14
C ASN A 24 4.07 12.29 0.59
N GLY A 25 4.69 11.11 0.44
CA GLY A 25 6.07 10.96 -0.01
C GLY A 25 7.02 10.52 1.10
N ASN A 26 7.03 11.24 2.21
CA ASN A 26 7.96 11.02 3.32
C ASN A 26 7.23 10.63 4.61
N THR A 27 6.05 11.19 4.85
CA THR A 27 5.22 10.90 6.02
C THR A 27 4.04 10.03 5.63
N MET A 28 3.76 9.03 6.45
CA MET A 28 2.54 8.25 6.43
C MET A 28 1.73 8.54 7.69
N TRP A 29 0.43 8.70 7.50
CA TRP A 29 -0.58 8.78 8.54
C TRP A 29 -1.48 7.56 8.46
N VAL A 30 -1.69 6.92 9.59
CA VAL A 30 -2.72 5.90 9.78
C VAL A 30 -3.72 6.46 10.77
N TYR A 31 -4.91 6.78 10.31
CA TYR A 31 -6.00 7.30 11.12
C TYR A 31 -7.06 6.21 11.31
N ASP A 32 -7.19 5.75 12.54
CA ASP A 32 -8.29 4.90 12.98
C ASP A 32 -9.42 5.81 13.50
N LYS A 33 -10.54 5.84 12.78
CA LYS A 33 -11.62 6.77 13.07
C LYS A 33 -12.42 6.34 14.30
N ASP A 34 -12.57 5.03 14.48
CA ASP A 34 -13.34 4.44 15.58
C ASP A 34 -12.63 4.64 16.91
N LEU A 35 -11.30 4.53 16.90
CA LEU A 35 -10.45 4.79 18.07
C LEU A 35 -10.12 6.28 18.27
N GLN A 36 -10.48 7.14 17.33
CA GLN A 36 -10.08 8.55 17.30
C GLN A 36 -8.56 8.73 17.48
N GLN A 37 -7.77 7.90 16.79
CA GLN A 37 -6.32 7.87 16.93
C GLN A 37 -5.62 7.99 15.56
N ALA A 38 -4.62 8.85 15.47
CA ALA A 38 -3.79 9.03 14.29
C ALA A 38 -2.32 8.73 14.62
N THR A 39 -1.73 7.78 13.89
CA THR A 39 -0.32 7.44 14.00
C THR A 39 0.45 8.07 12.83
N LYS A 40 1.50 8.82 13.13
CA LYS A 40 2.43 9.43 12.18
C LYS A 40 3.72 8.62 12.12
N GLN A 41 4.15 8.23 10.92
CA GLN A 41 5.33 7.41 10.70
C GLN A 41 6.09 7.83 9.43
N SER A 42 7.36 7.43 9.30
CA SER A 42 8.10 7.53 8.03
C SER A 42 7.68 6.43 7.05
N VAL A 43 7.48 6.79 5.78
CA VAL A 43 7.16 5.83 4.70
C VAL A 43 8.24 4.75 4.54
N SER A 44 9.52 5.09 4.79
CA SER A 44 10.64 4.15 4.68
C SER A 44 10.49 2.92 5.56
N ASN A 45 9.86 3.06 6.72
CA ASN A 45 9.72 2.00 7.72
C ASN A 45 8.58 1.03 7.37
N GLN A 46 7.75 1.36 6.38
CA GLN A 46 6.44 0.77 6.16
C GLN A 46 6.26 0.13 4.77
N VAL A 47 7.26 0.23 3.90
CA VAL A 47 7.29 -0.47 2.59
C VAL A 47 7.05 -1.98 2.76
N GLY A 48 7.33 -2.52 3.95
CA GLY A 48 7.09 -3.92 4.28
C GLY A 48 5.72 -4.26 4.89
N GLU A 49 4.87 -3.29 5.22
CA GLU A 49 3.60 -3.55 5.93
C GLU A 49 2.38 -3.21 5.07
N THR A 50 2.51 -2.31 4.10
CA THR A 50 1.40 -1.91 3.23
C THR A 50 1.68 -2.27 1.76
N PRO A 51 1.07 -3.33 1.21
CA PRO A 51 1.27 -3.76 -0.19
C PRO A 51 0.95 -2.68 -1.22
N ALA A 52 0.06 -1.76 -0.87
CA ALA A 52 -0.32 -0.67 -1.73
C ALA A 52 0.80 0.39 -1.91
N LEU A 53 1.80 0.45 -1.02
CA LEU A 53 3.01 1.24 -1.24
C LEU A 53 3.85 0.67 -2.38
N LEU A 54 3.80 -0.65 -2.64
CA LEU A 54 4.44 -1.24 -3.83
C LEU A 54 3.84 -0.70 -5.14
N LEU A 55 2.61 -0.17 -5.10
CA LEU A 55 1.93 0.42 -6.26
C LEU A 55 2.29 1.90 -6.49
N SER A 56 2.72 2.64 -5.45
CA SER A 56 3.17 4.05 -5.53
C SER A 56 4.69 4.23 -5.50
N GLY A 57 5.41 3.19 -5.08
CA GLY A 57 6.84 3.20 -4.81
C GLY A 57 7.71 3.36 -6.05
N ASP A 58 8.98 3.67 -5.81
CA ASP A 58 10.00 3.72 -6.85
C ASP A 58 10.28 2.30 -7.40
N PRO A 59 10.10 2.04 -8.71
CA PRO A 59 10.44 0.76 -9.32
C PRO A 59 11.87 0.30 -9.05
N SER A 60 12.81 1.24 -8.91
CA SER A 60 14.21 0.94 -8.60
C SER A 60 14.40 0.34 -7.20
N GLN A 61 13.50 0.63 -6.28
CA GLN A 61 13.51 0.06 -4.92
C GLN A 61 12.88 -1.33 -4.90
N ILE A 62 11.94 -1.61 -5.81
CA ILE A 62 11.30 -2.93 -5.92
C ILE A 62 12.34 -3.99 -6.27
N SER A 63 13.12 -3.79 -7.34
CA SER A 63 14.15 -4.75 -7.76
C SER A 63 15.27 -4.93 -6.74
N ARG A 64 15.58 -3.88 -5.96
CA ARG A 64 16.53 -3.93 -4.86
C ARG A 64 16.04 -4.82 -3.72
N ASN A 65 14.78 -4.63 -3.30
CA ASN A 65 14.25 -5.24 -2.08
C ASN A 65 13.51 -6.57 -2.30
N PHE A 66 13.12 -6.89 -3.53
CA PHE A 66 12.29 -8.05 -3.85
C PHE A 66 12.89 -8.90 -4.96
N ASN A 67 12.71 -10.21 -4.83
CA ASN A 67 12.80 -11.15 -5.93
C ASN A 67 11.44 -11.16 -6.65
N VAL A 68 11.44 -10.88 -7.95
CA VAL A 68 10.22 -10.83 -8.77
C VAL A 68 10.21 -12.03 -9.70
N ALA A 69 9.11 -12.79 -9.68
CA ALA A 69 8.91 -13.94 -10.54
C ALA A 69 7.51 -13.91 -11.18
N GLN A 70 7.39 -14.49 -12.38
CA GLN A 70 6.12 -14.81 -13.01
C GLN A 70 6.01 -16.35 -13.05
N PRO A 71 5.37 -16.99 -12.05
CA PRO A 71 5.41 -18.45 -11.94
C PRO A 71 4.75 -19.18 -13.10
N ASN A 72 3.84 -18.52 -13.83
CA ASN A 72 3.23 -19.04 -15.04
C ASN A 72 3.26 -17.97 -16.14
N ALA A 73 4.07 -18.19 -17.17
CA ALA A 73 4.25 -17.25 -18.28
C ALA A 73 2.97 -16.99 -19.09
N GLY A 74 2.00 -17.92 -19.08
CA GLY A 74 0.69 -17.77 -19.73
C GLY A 74 -0.32 -16.96 -18.91
N ARG A 75 0.03 -16.53 -17.68
CA ARG A 75 -0.84 -15.72 -16.83
C ARG A 75 -0.18 -14.38 -16.51
N ASN A 76 -0.97 -13.31 -16.53
CA ASN A 76 -0.49 -11.96 -16.25
C ASN A 76 -0.49 -11.66 -14.75
N TYR A 77 0.35 -12.35 -13.98
CA TYR A 77 0.57 -12.02 -12.57
C TYR A 77 2.03 -12.20 -12.18
N PHE A 78 2.45 -11.39 -11.21
CA PHE A 78 3.81 -11.40 -10.68
C PHE A 78 3.77 -11.66 -9.19
N VAL A 79 4.76 -12.38 -8.69
CA VAL A 79 4.98 -12.65 -7.27
C VAL A 79 6.26 -11.95 -6.85
N LEU A 80 6.16 -11.14 -5.81
CA LEU A 80 7.23 -10.40 -5.17
C LEU A 80 7.51 -11.04 -3.82
N THR A 81 8.72 -11.56 -3.66
CA THR A 81 9.20 -12.14 -2.39
C THR A 81 10.28 -11.23 -1.82
N PRO A 82 10.14 -10.73 -0.58
CA PRO A 82 11.16 -9.87 0.02
C PRO A 82 12.49 -10.61 0.14
N LYS A 83 13.59 -9.89 -0.11
CA LYS A 83 14.95 -10.42 0.09
C LYS A 83 15.39 -10.38 1.56
N SER A 84 14.78 -9.48 2.36
CA SER A 84 15.04 -9.37 3.79
C SER A 84 14.33 -10.46 4.56
N ALA A 85 15.05 -11.12 5.49
CA ALA A 85 14.47 -12.09 6.41
C ALA A 85 13.58 -11.45 7.49
N ASN A 86 13.69 -10.13 7.71
CA ASN A 86 12.91 -9.38 8.70
C ASN A 86 11.59 -8.83 8.12
N ALA A 87 11.19 -9.27 6.93
CA ALA A 87 9.95 -8.81 6.34
C ALA A 87 8.73 -9.40 7.05
N ASN A 88 7.73 -8.57 7.32
CA ASN A 88 6.48 -8.97 7.98
C ASN A 88 5.55 -9.80 7.06
N PHE A 89 6.00 -10.13 5.85
CA PHE A 89 5.22 -10.91 4.88
C PHE A 89 6.09 -11.86 4.06
N LYS A 90 5.46 -12.96 3.62
CA LYS A 90 6.08 -14.01 2.83
C LYS A 90 6.17 -13.63 1.36
N ASN A 91 5.08 -13.10 0.81
CA ASN A 91 5.05 -12.66 -0.58
C ASN A 91 3.84 -11.75 -0.84
N VAL A 92 3.95 -10.98 -1.91
CA VAL A 92 2.85 -10.24 -2.53
C VAL A 92 2.69 -10.71 -3.96
N SER A 93 1.47 -11.03 -4.38
CA SER A 93 1.17 -11.26 -5.80
C SER A 93 0.31 -10.14 -6.36
N ILE A 94 0.60 -9.73 -7.59
CA ILE A 94 -0.14 -8.68 -8.30
C ILE A 94 -0.58 -9.23 -9.66
N SER A 95 -1.89 -9.27 -9.89
CA SER A 95 -2.50 -9.71 -11.13
C SER A 95 -2.87 -8.52 -12.00
N PHE A 96 -2.67 -8.66 -13.31
CA PHE A 96 -2.89 -7.63 -14.31
C PHE A 96 -3.88 -8.09 -15.38
N ASN A 97 -4.68 -7.16 -15.88
CA ASN A 97 -5.52 -7.34 -17.06
C ASN A 97 -5.36 -6.12 -17.98
N GLY A 98 -4.97 -6.33 -19.24
CA GLY A 98 -4.71 -5.24 -20.20
C GLY A 98 -3.71 -4.20 -19.68
N GLY A 99 -2.69 -4.64 -18.94
CA GLY A 99 -1.69 -3.76 -18.31
C GLY A 99 -2.15 -3.04 -17.03
N ARG A 100 -3.35 -3.31 -16.53
CA ARG A 100 -3.92 -2.67 -15.32
C ARG A 100 -3.87 -3.63 -14.13
N PRO A 101 -3.42 -3.21 -12.93
CA PRO A 101 -3.49 -4.06 -11.75
C PRO A 101 -4.95 -4.27 -11.36
N VAL A 102 -5.39 -5.52 -11.29
CA VAL A 102 -6.79 -5.89 -10.98
C VAL A 102 -6.93 -6.59 -9.63
N MET A 103 -5.85 -7.19 -9.12
CA MET A 103 -5.87 -7.87 -7.84
C MET A 103 -4.48 -7.86 -7.20
N VAL A 104 -4.44 -7.72 -5.88
CA VAL A 104 -3.26 -7.90 -5.05
C VAL A 104 -3.58 -8.93 -3.99
N VAL A 105 -2.69 -9.88 -3.76
CA VAL A 105 -2.79 -10.81 -2.62
C VAL A 105 -1.51 -10.72 -1.81
N LEU A 106 -1.63 -10.36 -0.53
CA LEU A 106 -0.56 -10.37 0.45
C LEU A 106 -0.69 -11.63 1.30
N ASN A 107 0.40 -12.37 1.43
CA ASN A 107 0.53 -13.45 2.39
C ASN A 107 1.53 -13.01 3.45
N ASP A 108 1.08 -12.82 4.68
CA ASP A 108 1.94 -12.34 5.75
C ASP A 108 2.83 -13.45 6.36
N ALA A 109 3.73 -13.09 7.28
CA ALA A 109 4.66 -14.04 7.91
C ALA A 109 3.95 -15.07 8.81
N ILE A 110 2.82 -14.69 9.41
CA ILE A 110 2.07 -15.52 10.38
C ILE A 110 0.95 -16.34 9.74
N GLY A 111 0.75 -16.23 8.42
CA GLY A 111 -0.20 -17.04 7.65
C GLY A 111 -1.53 -16.36 7.32
N GLN A 112 -1.72 -15.08 7.66
CA GLN A 112 -2.86 -14.31 7.19
C GLN A 112 -2.71 -14.02 5.69
N THR A 113 -3.84 -14.08 4.98
CA THR A 113 -3.96 -13.73 3.57
C THR A 113 -4.88 -12.54 3.40
N THR A 114 -4.38 -11.44 2.85
CA THR A 114 -5.18 -10.26 2.49
C THR A 114 -5.36 -10.22 0.97
N SER A 115 -6.60 -10.25 0.51
CA SER A 115 -6.93 -10.14 -0.92
C SER A 115 -7.60 -8.80 -1.23
N ILE A 116 -7.04 -8.06 -2.16
CA ILE A 116 -7.52 -6.76 -2.61
C ILE A 116 -7.91 -6.88 -4.08
N ARG A 117 -9.18 -6.62 -4.40
CA ARG A 117 -9.66 -6.57 -5.79
C ARG A 117 -9.95 -5.14 -6.19
N PHE A 118 -9.39 -4.70 -7.30
CA PHE A 118 -9.62 -3.37 -7.83
C PHE A 118 -10.76 -3.36 -8.83
N THR A 119 -11.64 -2.37 -8.73
CA THR A 119 -12.73 -2.10 -9.65
C THR A 119 -12.72 -0.62 -10.04
N ASN A 120 -13.38 -0.25 -11.14
CA ASN A 120 -13.48 1.12 -11.63
C ASN A 120 -12.12 1.85 -11.79
N ILE A 121 -11.10 1.10 -12.24
CA ILE A 121 -9.71 1.57 -12.32
C ILE A 121 -9.59 2.67 -13.37
N SER A 122 -9.09 3.84 -12.95
CA SER A 122 -8.67 4.94 -13.83
C SER A 122 -7.16 5.15 -13.70
N LEU A 123 -6.42 4.96 -14.79
CA LEU A 123 -4.96 5.14 -14.82
C LEU A 123 -4.58 6.54 -15.30
N ASN A 124 -3.42 7.03 -14.84
CA ASN A 124 -2.79 8.27 -15.29
C ASN A 124 -3.69 9.52 -15.26
N LYS A 125 -4.72 9.53 -14.40
CA LYS A 125 -5.48 10.75 -14.11
C LYS A 125 -4.61 11.69 -13.29
N ARG A 126 -4.72 12.99 -13.57
CA ARG A 126 -4.14 14.02 -12.72
C ARG A 126 -4.92 14.05 -11.40
N LEU A 127 -4.20 13.82 -10.30
CA LEU A 127 -4.75 13.92 -8.95
C LEU A 127 -4.26 15.21 -8.30
N SER A 128 -5.06 15.78 -7.41
CA SER A 128 -4.65 16.93 -6.60
C SER A 128 -3.77 16.45 -5.46
N ASN A 129 -2.67 17.16 -5.18
CA ASN A 129 -1.79 16.86 -4.05
C ASN A 129 -2.55 16.88 -2.71
N ALA A 130 -3.60 17.69 -2.59
CA ALA A 130 -4.45 17.75 -1.40
C ALA A 130 -5.11 16.40 -1.04
N GLN A 131 -5.23 15.46 -1.98
CA GLN A 131 -5.74 14.11 -1.67
C GLN A 131 -4.79 13.31 -0.77
N PHE A 132 -3.50 13.64 -0.81
CA PHE A 132 -2.42 12.95 -0.10
C PHE A 132 -1.97 13.69 1.16
N GLU A 133 -2.68 14.76 1.52
CA GLU A 133 -2.46 15.46 2.78
C GLU A 133 -3.48 15.00 3.82
N PHE A 134 -3.05 14.90 5.07
CA PHE A 134 -3.91 14.57 6.19
C PHE A 134 -3.55 15.45 7.39
N THR A 135 -4.58 16.03 7.98
CA THR A 135 -4.50 16.73 9.27
C THR A 135 -5.44 16.03 10.23
N PRO A 136 -4.95 15.51 11.37
CA PRO A 136 -5.80 14.88 12.37
C PRO A 136 -6.94 15.81 12.81
N PRO A 137 -8.20 15.33 12.86
CA PRO A 137 -9.30 16.09 13.42
C PRO A 137 -9.04 16.52 14.87
N ARG A 138 -9.73 17.57 15.32
CA ARG A 138 -9.64 18.03 16.71
C ARG A 138 -10.09 16.91 17.67
N GLY A 139 -9.31 16.67 18.71
CA GLY A 139 -9.60 15.67 19.74
C GLY A 139 -9.11 14.26 19.41
N VAL A 140 -8.48 14.06 18.24
CA VAL A 140 -7.81 12.81 17.89
C VAL A 140 -6.46 12.73 18.61
N ASP A 141 -6.18 11.58 19.21
CA ASP A 141 -4.87 11.32 19.81
C ASP A 141 -3.82 11.09 18.72
N VAL A 142 -2.64 11.69 18.87
CA VAL A 142 -1.58 11.66 17.86
C VAL A 142 -0.34 10.99 18.39
N ILE A 143 0.00 9.84 17.82
CA ILE A 143 1.19 9.07 18.14
C ILE A 143 2.22 9.28 17.04
N SER A 144 3.49 9.50 17.38
CA SER A 144 4.60 9.60 16.41
C SER A 144 5.61 8.49 16.65
N GLN A 145 6.07 7.84 15.57
CA GLN A 145 7.11 6.81 15.59
C GLN A 145 8.26 7.12 14.62
#